data_AF-A0A9D5SSY0-F1
#
_entry.id   AF-A0A9D5SSY0-F1
#
_cell.length_a   1.000
_cell.length_b   1.000
_cell.length_c   1.000
_cell.angle_alpha   90.00
_cell.angle_beta   90.00
_cell.angle_gamma   90.00
#
_symmetry.space_group_name_H-M   'P 1'
#
loop_
_entity.id
_entity.type
_entity.pdbx_description
1 polymer ?
#
loop_
_entity_poly.entity_id
_entity_poly.type
_entity_poly.pdbx_seq_one_letter_code
_entity_poly.pdbx_strand_id
1 'polypeptide(L)'
;MALYEITGDKAYVKKAEKIAWYLSTWMMHFTVEYPEDCLISKLGYDTFGSTSVSTPHQALDQYALRDVLSFLKLYEITGFAQWKERAVAFWCNTCQGISDGTLFLNKRLRPAGAQDEAVFHTRWGRHTTKPFSPSQWLPAWPCAFRLENLRALQDWSILDEGLNHIEGKLR
;
A
#
# COMPACT_ATOMS: atom_id res chain seq x y z
N MET A 1 -11.68 -8.95 -8.99
CA MET A 1 -11.51 -9.62 -10.29
C MET A 1 -11.90 -11.10 -10.28
N ALA A 2 -11.83 -11.81 -9.15
CA ALA A 2 -12.17 -13.25 -9.06
C ALA A 2 -13.50 -13.68 -9.75
N LEU A 3 -14.59 -12.92 -9.62
CA LEU A 3 -15.85 -13.27 -10.30
C LEU A 3 -15.75 -13.23 -11.83
N TYR A 4 -14.96 -12.30 -12.39
CA TYR A 4 -14.69 -12.28 -13.82
C TYR A 4 -13.92 -13.53 -14.27
N GLU A 5 -12.95 -13.99 -13.49
CA GLU A 5 -12.16 -15.19 -13.81
C GLU A 5 -13.01 -16.46 -13.84
N ILE A 6 -14.00 -16.56 -12.94
CA ILE A 6 -14.90 -17.70 -12.86
C ILE A 6 -15.96 -17.65 -13.97
N THR A 7 -16.51 -16.47 -14.26
CA THR A 7 -17.71 -16.34 -15.10
C THR A 7 -17.45 -15.88 -16.53
N GLY A 8 -16.32 -15.22 -16.79
CA GLY A 8 -16.04 -14.52 -18.04
C GLY A 8 -16.89 -13.27 -18.28
N ASP A 9 -17.78 -12.87 -17.35
CA ASP A 9 -18.70 -11.76 -17.56
C ASP A 9 -17.98 -10.40 -17.44
N LYS A 10 -17.87 -9.70 -18.57
CA LYS A 10 -17.24 -8.38 -18.69
C LYS A 10 -17.94 -7.29 -17.85
N ALA A 11 -19.16 -7.51 -17.36
CA ALA A 11 -19.78 -6.61 -16.40
C ALA A 11 -18.97 -6.50 -15.10
N TYR A 12 -18.27 -7.56 -14.69
CA TYR A 12 -17.40 -7.53 -13.51
C TYR A 12 -16.12 -6.72 -13.76
N VAL A 13 -15.59 -6.70 -14.99
CA VAL A 13 -14.46 -5.82 -15.35
C VAL A 13 -14.86 -4.36 -15.19
N LYS A 14 -16.01 -3.96 -15.76
CA LYS A 14 -16.54 -2.58 -15.62
C LYS A 14 -16.78 -2.18 -14.17
N LYS A 15 -17.27 -3.11 -13.33
CA LYS A 15 -17.46 -2.87 -11.89
C LYS A 15 -16.11 -2.74 -11.18
N ALA A 16 -15.15 -3.59 -11.52
CA ALA A 16 -13.81 -3.55 -10.95
C ALA A 16 -13.07 -2.25 -11.30
N GLU A 17 -13.19 -1.75 -12.54
CA GLU A 17 -12.63 -0.44 -12.91
C GLU A 17 -13.23 0.71 -12.08
N LYS A 18 -14.54 0.69 -11.82
CA LYS A 18 -15.18 1.70 -10.94
C LYS A 18 -14.64 1.64 -9.51
N ILE A 19 -14.46 0.43 -8.98
CA ILE A 19 -13.88 0.24 -7.64
C ILE A 19 -12.40 0.67 -7.62
N ALA A 20 -11.64 0.35 -8.66
CA ALA A 20 -10.24 0.75 -8.79
C ALA A 20 -10.07 2.28 -8.82
N TRP A 21 -10.96 2.99 -9.52
CA TRP A 21 -11.00 4.45 -9.46
C TRP A 21 -11.38 4.96 -8.08
N TYR A 22 -12.39 4.38 -7.44
CA TYR A 22 -12.75 4.74 -6.07
C TYR A 22 -11.57 4.55 -5.11
N LEU A 23 -10.91 3.39 -5.11
CA LEU A 23 -9.71 3.14 -4.30
C LEU A 23 -8.58 4.13 -4.61
N SER A 24 -8.42 4.50 -5.89
CA SER A 24 -7.46 5.53 -6.28
C SER A 24 -7.72 6.88 -5.60
N THR A 25 -8.97 7.21 -5.24
CA THR A 25 -9.26 8.45 -4.48
C THR A 25 -8.78 8.42 -3.03
N TRP A 26 -8.54 7.22 -2.49
CA TRP A 26 -8.01 7.00 -1.13
C TRP A 26 -6.50 6.76 -1.10
N MET A 27 -5.90 6.56 -2.27
CA MET A 27 -4.45 6.41 -2.41
C MET A 27 -3.75 7.77 -2.30
N MET A 28 -2.62 7.78 -1.63
CA MET A 28 -1.69 8.90 -1.62
C MET A 28 -0.91 8.94 -2.94
N HIS A 29 -1.12 9.99 -3.73
CA HIS A 29 -0.44 10.21 -5.02
C HIS A 29 0.80 11.10 -4.92
N PHE A 30 1.28 11.33 -3.70
CA PHE A 30 2.42 12.18 -3.42
C PHE A 30 3.19 11.67 -2.20
N THR A 31 4.47 12.02 -2.16
CA THR A 31 5.36 11.82 -1.02
C THR A 31 5.21 12.98 -0.05
N VAL A 32 5.05 12.67 1.23
CA VAL A 32 5.06 13.67 2.30
C VAL A 32 6.47 13.82 2.84
N GLU A 33 6.92 15.07 2.95
CA GLU A 33 8.18 15.40 3.62
C GLU A 33 7.99 15.54 5.13
N TYR A 34 8.93 15.00 5.89
CA TYR A 34 8.87 14.91 7.34
C TYR A 34 10.05 15.60 8.01
N PRO A 35 9.88 16.13 9.24
CA PRO A 35 11.02 16.60 10.03
C PRO A 35 12.03 15.46 10.28
N GLU A 36 13.32 15.72 10.10
CA GLU A 36 14.40 14.71 10.16
C GLU A 36 14.37 13.85 11.45
N ASP A 37 14.03 14.46 12.58
CA ASP A 37 14.08 13.79 13.89
C ASP A 37 12.86 12.94 14.26
N CYS A 38 11.82 12.91 13.43
CA CYS A 38 10.61 12.13 13.72
C CYS A 38 10.79 10.62 13.47
N LEU A 39 9.87 9.80 13.99
CA LEU A 39 9.97 8.34 13.87
C LEU A 39 9.77 7.84 12.43
N ILE A 40 8.88 8.49 11.67
CA ILE A 40 8.64 8.12 10.26
C ILE A 40 9.84 8.46 9.37
N SER A 41 10.52 9.59 9.60
CA SER A 41 11.78 9.91 8.89
C SER A 41 12.87 8.88 9.14
N LYS A 42 13.00 8.42 10.39
CA LYS A 42 13.97 7.37 10.76
C LYS A 42 13.64 6.02 10.15
N LEU A 43 12.37 5.79 9.82
CA LEU A 43 11.91 4.64 9.06
C LEU A 43 12.17 4.77 7.55
N GLY A 44 12.49 5.96 7.05
CA GLY A 44 12.60 6.24 5.61
C GLY A 44 11.27 6.04 4.88
N TYR A 45 10.14 6.25 5.56
CA TYR A 45 8.83 5.91 5.00
C TYR A 45 8.36 6.97 3.99
N ASP A 46 7.96 6.51 2.80
CA ASP A 46 7.34 7.30 1.74
C ASP A 46 5.85 6.99 1.68
N THR A 47 5.00 8.03 1.71
CA THR A 47 3.54 7.89 1.64
C THR A 47 3.04 7.51 0.27
N PHE A 48 3.83 7.67 -0.79
CA PHE A 48 3.36 7.38 -2.13
C PHE A 48 2.87 5.93 -2.24
N GLY A 49 1.62 5.75 -2.69
CA GLY A 49 0.96 4.45 -2.75
C GLY A 49 0.34 3.94 -1.45
N SER A 50 0.48 4.65 -0.33
CA SER A 50 -0.31 4.34 0.86
C SER A 50 -1.79 4.58 0.65
N THR A 51 -2.62 3.95 1.48
CA THR A 51 -4.06 4.21 1.50
C THR A 51 -4.53 4.88 2.78
N SER A 52 -5.37 5.90 2.63
CA SER A 52 -6.08 6.52 3.75
C SER A 52 -7.28 5.65 4.16
N VAL A 53 -7.43 5.44 5.47
CA VAL A 53 -8.49 4.60 6.04
C VAL A 53 -9.78 5.36 6.33
N SER A 54 -9.71 6.68 6.48
CA SER A 54 -10.89 7.53 6.60
C SER A 54 -10.52 9.01 6.46
N THR A 55 -11.46 9.83 6.02
CA THR A 55 -11.28 11.29 5.89
C THR A 55 -10.88 12.01 7.19
N PRO A 56 -11.46 11.70 8.37
CA PRO A 56 -11.10 12.38 9.62
C PRO A 56 -9.90 11.75 10.36
N HIS A 57 -9.35 10.63 9.86
CA HIS A 57 -8.28 9.92 10.54
C HIS A 57 -6.98 9.99 9.75
N GLN A 58 -5.92 10.42 10.41
CA GLN A 58 -4.60 10.56 9.83
C GLN A 58 -3.84 9.25 9.53
N ALA A 59 -4.45 8.08 9.80
CA ALA A 59 -3.80 6.81 9.52
C ALA A 59 -3.78 6.52 8.02
N LEU A 60 -2.58 6.26 7.55
CA LEU A 60 -2.33 5.50 6.35
C LEU A 60 -2.10 4.04 6.74
N ASP A 61 -2.59 3.10 5.95
CA ASP A 61 -2.34 1.67 6.18
C ASP A 61 -2.00 0.95 4.87
N GLN A 62 -1.89 -0.38 4.96
CA GLN A 62 -1.52 -1.25 3.85
C GLN A 62 -2.71 -2.03 3.24
N TYR A 63 -3.96 -1.61 3.42
CA TYR A 63 -5.10 -2.47 3.01
C TYR A 63 -5.13 -2.75 1.51
N ALA A 64 -4.63 -1.83 0.67
CA ALA A 64 -4.59 -1.97 -0.78
C ALA A 64 -3.69 -3.12 -1.28
N LEU A 65 -2.89 -3.71 -0.39
CA LEU A 65 -2.13 -4.92 -0.70
C LEU A 65 -3.02 -6.07 -1.17
N ARG A 66 -4.28 -6.14 -0.70
CA ARG A 66 -5.28 -7.11 -1.18
C ARG A 66 -5.66 -6.89 -2.66
N ASP A 67 -5.55 -5.67 -3.16
CA ASP A 67 -6.05 -5.27 -4.47
C ASP A 67 -4.97 -5.31 -5.57
N VAL A 68 -3.70 -5.51 -5.22
CA VAL A 68 -2.56 -5.59 -6.17
C VAL A 68 -2.85 -6.55 -7.32
N LEU A 69 -3.22 -7.81 -7.04
CA LEU A 69 -3.57 -8.79 -8.10
C LEU A 69 -4.75 -8.34 -8.96
N SER A 70 -5.76 -7.70 -8.34
CA SER A 70 -6.93 -7.23 -9.09
C SER A 70 -6.58 -6.07 -10.03
N PHE A 71 -5.68 -5.18 -9.63
CA PHE A 71 -5.20 -4.09 -10.47
C PHE A 71 -4.29 -4.60 -11.61
N LEU A 72 -3.39 -5.55 -11.32
CA LEU A 72 -2.59 -6.20 -12.36
C LEU A 72 -3.47 -6.94 -13.38
N LYS A 73 -4.53 -7.61 -12.92
CA LYS A 73 -5.49 -8.27 -13.82
C LYS A 73 -6.29 -7.26 -14.65
N LEU A 74 -6.67 -6.11 -14.07
CA LEU A 74 -7.29 -5.03 -14.83
C LEU A 74 -6.34 -4.48 -15.90
N TYR A 75 -5.06 -4.31 -15.61
CA TYR A 75 -4.05 -3.93 -16.59
C TYR A 75 -3.98 -4.93 -17.75
N GLU A 76 -3.87 -6.23 -17.44
CA GLU A 76 -3.81 -7.29 -18.46
C GLU A 76 -5.02 -7.25 -19.43
N ILE A 77 -6.22 -7.00 -18.90
CA ILE A 77 -7.45 -7.01 -19.71
C ILE A 77 -7.65 -5.72 -20.50
N THR A 78 -7.32 -4.57 -19.90
CA THR A 78 -7.65 -3.25 -20.47
C THR A 78 -6.48 -2.59 -21.20
N GLY A 79 -5.25 -3.01 -20.92
CA GLY A 79 -4.01 -2.39 -21.43
C GLY A 79 -3.68 -1.04 -20.79
N PHE A 80 -4.45 -0.59 -19.80
CA PHE A 80 -4.32 0.74 -19.23
C PHE A 80 -3.24 0.81 -18.14
N ALA A 81 -2.12 1.48 -18.44
CA ALA A 81 -0.93 1.57 -17.59
C ALA A 81 -1.21 2.03 -16.15
N GLN A 82 -2.22 2.90 -15.95
CA GLN A 82 -2.61 3.40 -14.63
C GLN A 82 -2.90 2.29 -13.59
N TRP A 83 -3.32 1.11 -14.05
CA TRP A 83 -3.63 -0.04 -13.19
C TRP A 83 -2.36 -0.77 -12.75
N LYS A 84 -1.42 -0.98 -13.68
CA LYS A 84 -0.10 -1.52 -13.34
C LYS A 84 0.61 -0.61 -12.34
N GLU A 85 0.68 0.67 -12.64
CA GLU A 85 1.41 1.66 -11.82
C GLU A 85 0.89 1.73 -10.39
N ARG A 86 -0.44 1.73 -10.20
CA ARG A 86 -1.05 1.74 -8.86
C ARG A 86 -0.85 0.41 -8.13
N ALA A 87 -0.93 -0.72 -8.82
CA ALA A 87 -0.63 -2.01 -8.21
C ALA A 87 0.80 -2.05 -7.65
N VAL A 88 1.77 -1.57 -8.45
CA VAL A 88 3.18 -1.52 -8.05
C VAL A 88 3.38 -0.48 -6.94
N ALA A 89 2.71 0.68 -7.00
CA ALA A 89 2.74 1.66 -5.93
C ALA A 89 2.23 1.09 -4.59
N PHE A 90 1.10 0.36 -4.60
CA PHE A 90 0.60 -0.33 -3.42
C PHE A 90 1.64 -1.34 -2.91
N TRP A 91 2.21 -2.15 -3.79
CA TRP A 91 3.24 -3.12 -3.41
C TRP A 91 4.46 -2.45 -2.76
N CYS A 92 5.05 -1.45 -3.42
CA CYS A 92 6.21 -0.73 -2.91
C CYS A 92 5.91 -0.09 -1.55
N ASN A 93 4.77 0.57 -1.41
CA ASN A 93 4.39 1.21 -0.15
C ASN A 93 4.27 0.21 1.01
N THR A 94 3.60 -0.90 0.75
CA THR A 94 3.28 -1.91 1.76
C THR A 94 4.45 -2.82 2.10
N CYS A 95 5.55 -2.76 1.35
CA CYS A 95 6.81 -3.42 1.68
C CYS A 95 7.76 -2.57 2.55
N GLN A 96 7.41 -1.31 2.84
CA GLN A 96 8.21 -0.45 3.71
C GLN A 96 8.05 -0.81 5.19
N GLY A 97 9.09 -0.60 5.99
CA GLY A 97 9.02 -0.75 7.45
C GLY A 97 8.87 -2.19 7.96
N ILE A 98 9.12 -3.19 7.11
CA ILE A 98 9.25 -4.59 7.55
C ILE A 98 10.58 -4.73 8.31
N SER A 99 10.53 -5.20 9.54
CA SER A 99 11.72 -5.48 10.32
C SER A 99 12.41 -6.75 9.82
N ASP A 100 13.73 -6.71 9.69
CA ASP A 100 14.61 -7.87 9.56
C ASP A 100 15.05 -8.45 10.93
N GLY A 101 14.52 -7.90 12.03
CA GLY A 101 14.92 -8.21 13.40
C GLY A 101 15.87 -7.18 14.01
N THR A 102 16.33 -6.20 13.22
CA THR A 102 17.23 -5.13 13.69
C THR A 102 16.53 -3.79 13.89
N LEU A 103 15.32 -3.62 13.33
CA LEU A 103 14.58 -2.37 13.41
C LEU A 103 14.24 -2.01 14.86
N PHE A 104 14.83 -0.93 15.35
CA PHE A 104 14.62 -0.42 16.71
C PHE A 104 13.83 0.89 16.69
N LEU A 105 12.58 0.85 17.15
CA LEU A 105 11.67 2.00 17.13
C LEU A 105 11.02 2.20 18.48
N ASN A 106 10.92 3.47 18.89
CA ASN A 106 10.29 3.87 20.15
C ASN A 106 10.75 3.03 21.36
N LYS A 107 12.08 2.83 21.47
CA LYS A 107 12.73 2.06 22.54
C LYS A 107 12.41 0.55 22.54
N ARG A 108 11.98 -0.01 21.42
CA ARG A 108 11.66 -1.43 21.27
C ARG A 108 12.26 -2.00 20.00
N LEU A 109 12.87 -3.18 20.10
CA LEU A 109 13.30 -3.96 18.94
C LEU A 109 12.08 -4.64 18.32
N ARG A 110 11.94 -4.55 17.00
CA ARG A 110 10.86 -5.19 16.26
C ARG A 110 11.25 -6.61 15.85
N PRO A 111 10.41 -7.63 16.12
CA PRO A 111 10.66 -8.99 15.64
C PRO A 111 10.82 -9.03 14.12
N ALA A 112 11.60 -9.97 13.61
CA ALA A 112 11.73 -10.18 12.16
C ALA A 112 10.36 -10.46 11.52
N GLY A 113 10.12 -9.87 10.36
CA GLY A 113 8.86 -9.93 9.62
C GLY A 113 7.75 -9.03 10.16
N ALA A 114 7.93 -8.39 11.32
CA ALA A 114 6.93 -7.50 11.89
C ALA A 114 6.88 -6.16 11.14
N GLN A 115 5.68 -5.58 11.05
CA GLN A 115 5.42 -4.30 10.43
C GLN A 115 4.30 -3.60 11.19
N ASP A 116 4.40 -2.28 11.34
CA ASP A 116 3.34 -1.46 11.92
C ASP A 116 2.15 -1.33 10.96
N GLU A 117 0.94 -1.56 11.48
CA GLU A 117 -0.30 -1.51 10.68
C GLU A 117 -0.53 -0.15 10.02
N ALA A 118 -0.29 0.91 10.78
CA ALA A 118 -0.66 2.24 10.37
C ALA A 118 0.47 3.22 10.61
N VAL A 119 0.52 4.21 9.73
CA VAL A 119 1.46 5.32 9.75
C VAL A 119 0.69 6.63 9.86
N PHE A 120 1.02 7.44 10.87
CA PHE A 120 0.37 8.72 11.10
C PHE A 120 1.20 9.86 10.47
N HIS A 121 0.89 10.20 9.23
CA HIS A 121 1.71 11.08 8.38
C HIS A 121 1.53 12.60 8.61
N THR A 122 0.73 13.03 9.61
CA THR A 122 0.36 14.44 9.79
C THR A 122 0.91 15.06 11.07
N ARG A 123 0.92 16.40 11.11
CA ARG A 123 1.25 17.20 12.31
C ARG A 123 0.18 17.15 13.40
N TRP A 124 -1.06 16.90 13.02
CA TRP A 124 -2.20 16.76 13.92
C TRP A 124 -2.54 15.28 14.10
N GLY A 125 -3.19 14.93 15.20
CA GLY A 125 -3.59 13.56 15.49
C GLY A 125 -4.46 13.47 16.74
N ARG A 126 -4.87 12.26 17.10
CA ARG A 126 -5.58 12.01 18.37
C ARG A 126 -4.65 12.36 19.54
N HIS A 127 -5.23 12.74 20.69
CA HIS A 127 -4.48 13.13 21.89
C HIS A 127 -3.39 12.12 22.32
N THR A 128 -3.62 10.82 22.09
CA THR A 128 -2.70 9.74 22.45
C THR A 128 -1.69 9.38 21.36
N THR A 129 -1.80 9.99 20.19
CA THR A 129 -1.00 9.66 19.00
C THR A 129 0.04 10.75 18.77
N LYS A 130 1.31 10.37 18.71
CA LYS A 130 2.35 11.33 18.35
C LYS A 130 2.23 11.68 16.86
N PRO A 131 2.44 12.96 16.48
CA PRO A 131 2.62 13.30 15.08
C PRO A 131 3.76 12.50 14.48
N PHE A 132 3.63 12.15 13.20
CA PHE A 132 4.69 11.48 12.44
C PHE A 132 5.23 10.21 13.10
N SER A 133 4.33 9.30 13.49
CA SER A 133 4.70 8.04 14.15
C SER A 133 3.96 6.83 13.57
N PRO A 134 4.55 5.63 13.66
CA PRO A 134 3.82 4.39 13.40
C PRO A 134 2.86 4.05 14.56
N SER A 135 1.89 3.17 14.29
CA SER A 135 0.84 2.77 15.24
C SER A 135 1.33 1.94 16.42
N GLN A 136 2.48 1.27 16.28
CA GLN A 136 2.99 0.28 17.25
C GLN A 136 2.17 -1.01 17.34
N TRP A 137 1.13 -1.15 16.51
CA TRP A 137 0.36 -2.37 16.40
C TRP A 137 0.90 -3.22 15.26
N LEU A 138 1.25 -4.48 15.56
CA LEU A 138 1.93 -5.41 14.66
C LEU A 138 1.00 -6.56 14.26
N PRO A 139 -0.01 -6.33 13.39
CA PRO A 139 -0.88 -7.39 12.94
C PRO A 139 -0.22 -8.29 11.89
N ALA A 140 -0.72 -9.52 11.77
CA ALA A 140 -0.20 -10.49 10.79
C ALA A 140 -0.72 -10.28 9.36
N TRP A 141 -1.83 -9.54 9.20
CA TRP A 141 -2.54 -9.44 7.92
C TRP A 141 -1.73 -8.83 6.76
N PRO A 142 -0.85 -7.83 6.95
CA PRO A 142 -0.05 -7.31 5.83
C PRO A 142 0.91 -8.36 5.29
N CYS A 143 1.52 -9.15 6.19
CA CYS A 143 2.37 -10.27 5.80
C CYS A 143 1.59 -11.34 5.03
N ALA A 144 0.41 -11.72 5.51
CA ALA A 144 -0.43 -12.71 4.84
C ALA A 144 -0.81 -12.29 3.41
N PHE A 145 -1.20 -11.02 3.21
CA PHE A 145 -1.52 -10.51 1.88
C PHE A 145 -0.28 -10.38 0.98
N ARG A 146 0.91 -10.09 1.52
CA ARG A 146 2.15 -10.10 0.71
C ARG A 146 2.42 -11.50 0.19
N LEU A 147 2.36 -12.48 1.08
CA LEU A 147 2.56 -13.89 0.72
C LEU A 147 1.52 -14.36 -0.31
N GLU A 148 0.27 -13.91 -0.20
CA GLU A 148 -0.77 -14.25 -1.18
C GLU A 148 -0.47 -13.66 -2.58
N ASN A 149 -0.02 -12.41 -2.65
CA ASN A 149 0.42 -11.80 -3.91
C ASN A 149 1.58 -12.60 -4.55
N LEU A 150 2.60 -12.91 -3.75
CA LEU A 150 3.76 -13.68 -4.20
C LEU A 150 3.39 -15.11 -4.63
N ARG A 151 2.48 -15.76 -3.90
CA ARG A 151 1.98 -17.10 -4.21
C ARG A 151 1.22 -17.14 -5.53
N ALA A 152 0.45 -16.09 -5.83
CA ALA A 152 -0.41 -16.05 -7.02
C ALA A 152 0.35 -15.66 -8.30
N LEU A 153 1.41 -14.88 -8.19
CA LEU A 153 2.25 -14.47 -9.33
C LEU A 153 3.31 -15.53 -9.62
N GLN A 154 3.39 -15.96 -10.88
CA GLN A 154 4.44 -16.87 -11.35
C GLN A 154 5.79 -16.17 -11.58
N ASP A 155 5.74 -14.88 -11.91
CA ASP A 155 6.89 -14.01 -12.11
C ASP A 155 6.76 -12.77 -11.22
N TRP A 156 7.80 -12.49 -10.44
CA TRP A 156 7.86 -11.37 -9.50
C TRP A 156 8.58 -10.15 -10.09
N SER A 157 9.09 -10.23 -11.32
CA SER A 157 9.83 -9.16 -11.99
C SER A 157 9.09 -7.80 -11.94
N ILE A 158 7.76 -7.84 -12.11
CA ILE A 158 6.90 -6.65 -12.04
C ILE A 158 6.87 -5.98 -10.66
N LEU A 159 7.09 -6.75 -9.59
CA LEU A 159 7.14 -6.26 -8.22
C LEU A 159 8.56 -5.79 -7.87
N ASP A 160 9.58 -6.48 -8.39
CA ASP A 160 10.99 -6.18 -8.16
C ASP A 160 11.46 -4.92 -8.92
N GLU A 161 10.92 -4.69 -10.12
CA GLU A 161 11.17 -3.48 -10.93
C GLU A 161 10.80 -2.20 -10.16
N GLY A 162 9.80 -2.31 -9.26
CA GLY A 162 9.25 -1.17 -8.54
C GLY A 162 8.60 -0.15 -9.47
N LEU A 163 8.32 1.04 -8.94
CA LEU A 163 7.71 2.14 -9.69
C LEU A 163 8.74 3.23 -9.99
N ASN A 164 9.11 3.37 -11.26
CA ASN A 164 10.07 4.39 -11.70
C ASN A 164 9.38 5.67 -12.23
N HIS A 165 8.17 5.57 -12.78
CA HIS A 165 7.39 6.68 -13.33
C HIS A 165 5.89 6.32 -13.36
N ILE A 166 5.01 7.31 -13.16
CA ILE A 166 3.56 7.24 -13.40
C ILE A 166 3.20 7.96 -14.72
N GLU A 167 2.80 7.23 -15.74
CA GLU A 167 2.25 7.74 -17.01
C GLU A 167 0.71 7.81 -16.97
N GLY A 168 0.09 6.90 -16.22
CA GLY A 168 -1.34 6.73 -16.09
C GLY A 168 -2.04 7.86 -15.35
N LYS A 169 -2.60 8.81 -16.11
CA LYS A 169 -3.36 9.95 -15.57
C LYS A 169 -4.59 9.49 -14.76
N LEU A 170 -4.84 10.17 -13.65
CA LEU A 170 -6.15 10.16 -12.99
C LEU A 170 -7.18 10.72 -13.98
N ARG A 171 -8.29 10.01 -14.18
CA ARG A 171 -9.38 10.40 -15.08
C ARG A 171 -10.65 10.70 -14.30
#